data_AF-A0AA35YKG2-F1
#
_entry.id   AF-A0AA35YKG2-F1
#
_cell.length_a   1.000
_cell.length_b   1.000
_cell.length_c   1.000
_cell.angle_alpha   90.00
_cell.angle_beta   90.00
_cell.angle_gamma   90.00
#
_symmetry.space_group_name_H-M   'P 1'
#
loop_
_entity.id
_entity.type
_entity.pdbx_description
1 polymer ?
#
loop_
_entity_poly.entity_id
_entity_poly.type
_entity_poly.pdbx_seq_one_letter_code
_entity_poly.pdbx_strand_id
1 'polypeptide(L)'
;MPSIGHAEHNWSPNYQRHMDENHSNGVTNEDMAINLLQTQLELSLVREDFQNQLRKLHQALNRHLDAMNREVDNVHVVSILVVDFVPVAGNSL
;
A
#
# COMPACT_ATOMS: atom_id res chain seq x y z
N MET A 1 -37.34 47.61 -33.46
CA MET A 1 -37.08 46.52 -32.49
C MET A 1 -37.45 45.19 -33.15
N PRO A 2 -36.80 44.05 -32.86
CA PRO A 2 -35.37 43.66 -32.87
C PRO A 2 -35.05 42.69 -34.05
N SER A 3 -33.85 42.69 -34.66
CA SER A 3 -32.62 41.89 -34.39
C SER A 3 -32.78 40.37 -34.22
N ILE A 4 -32.31 39.60 -35.21
CA ILE A 4 -31.72 38.25 -35.11
C ILE A 4 -30.67 38.21 -36.25
N GLY A 5 -29.37 38.40 -36.05
CA GLY A 5 -28.52 37.69 -35.11
C GLY A 5 -27.72 36.62 -35.87
N HIS A 6 -26.97 37.00 -36.91
CA HIS A 6 -26.03 36.11 -37.59
C HIS A 6 -24.85 35.87 -36.63
N ALA A 7 -24.88 34.72 -35.96
CA ALA A 7 -23.78 34.28 -35.12
C ALA A 7 -22.70 33.63 -36.01
N GLU A 8 -21.81 34.45 -36.55
CA GLU A 8 -20.53 33.98 -37.09
C GLU A 8 -19.64 33.59 -35.92
N HIS A 9 -19.67 32.31 -35.56
CA HIS A 9 -18.75 31.74 -34.58
C HIS A 9 -17.40 31.46 -35.24
N ASN A 10 -16.65 32.53 -35.49
CA ASN A 10 -15.27 32.47 -35.95
C ASN A 10 -14.35 32.13 -34.77
N TRP A 11 -14.32 30.86 -34.37
CA TRP A 11 -13.34 30.34 -33.40
C TRP A 11 -12.07 29.94 -34.15
N SER A 12 -11.26 30.92 -34.56
CA SER A 12 -9.84 30.67 -34.79
C SER A 12 -9.14 30.82 -33.43
N PRO A 13 -8.64 29.74 -32.81
CA PRO A 13 -7.87 29.89 -31.59
C PRO A 13 -6.51 30.49 -31.96
N ASN A 14 -6.37 31.78 -31.69
CA ASN A 14 -5.11 32.50 -31.78
C ASN A 14 -4.20 32.04 -30.62
N TYR A 15 -3.61 30.85 -30.75
CA TYR A 15 -2.70 30.24 -29.78
C TYR A 15 -1.33 30.93 -29.71
N GLN A 16 -1.13 32.07 -30.37
CA GLN A 16 0.20 32.64 -30.55
C GLN A 16 0.59 33.66 -29.47
N ARG A 17 -0.33 34.15 -28.62
CA ARG A 17 -0.07 35.32 -27.77
C ARG A 17 -0.34 35.17 -26.27
N HIS A 18 -0.62 33.97 -25.78
CA HIS A 18 -0.89 33.74 -24.35
C HIS A 18 0.26 33.09 -23.56
N MET A 19 1.44 32.89 -24.16
CA MET A 19 2.61 32.33 -23.47
C MET A 19 3.67 33.36 -23.07
N ASP A 20 3.49 34.64 -23.40
CA ASP A 20 4.56 35.65 -23.23
C ASP A 20 4.49 36.48 -21.94
N GLU A 21 3.47 36.33 -21.10
CA GLU A 21 3.34 37.16 -19.88
C GLU A 21 2.98 36.37 -18.62
N ASN A 22 3.44 35.12 -18.52
CA ASN A 22 3.66 34.55 -17.20
C ASN A 22 5.06 35.00 -16.75
N HIS A 23 5.10 36.05 -15.93
CA HIS A 23 6.24 36.40 -15.10
C HIS A 23 6.64 35.17 -14.26
N SER A 24 7.48 34.30 -14.83
CA SER A 24 7.96 33.10 -14.16
C SER A 24 8.84 33.53 -12.99
N ASN A 25 8.62 32.93 -11.81
CA ASN A 25 9.49 33.04 -10.63
C ASN A 25 10.87 32.38 -10.84
N GLY A 26 11.35 32.27 -12.08
CA GLY A 26 12.58 31.57 -12.45
C GLY A 26 12.45 30.05 -12.50
N VAL A 27 11.26 29.48 -12.26
CA VAL A 27 11.01 28.03 -12.36
C VAL A 27 10.52 27.72 -13.76
N THR A 28 11.28 26.90 -14.48
CA THR A 28 10.94 26.43 -15.81
C THR A 28 10.07 25.16 -15.73
N ASN A 29 9.40 24.82 -16.83
CA ASN A 29 8.68 23.54 -16.94
C ASN A 29 9.63 22.35 -16.78
N GLU A 30 10.90 22.51 -17.14
CA GLU A 30 11.94 21.50 -16.99
C GLU A 30 12.26 21.26 -15.50
N ASP A 31 12.39 22.33 -14.71
CA ASP A 31 12.60 22.22 -13.25
C ASP A 31 11.44 21.48 -12.57
N MET A 32 10.20 21.73 -13.02
CA MET A 32 9.03 21.02 -12.52
C MET A 32 9.02 19.54 -12.88
N ALA A 33 9.42 19.21 -14.12
CA ALA A 33 9.53 17.83 -14.58
C ALA A 33 10.62 17.06 -13.81
N ILE A 34 11.76 17.70 -13.55
CA ILE A 34 12.86 17.13 -12.75
C ILE A 34 12.39 16.84 -11.32
N ASN A 35 11.76 17.83 -10.65
CA ASN A 35 11.26 17.66 -9.29
C ASN A 35 10.21 16.54 -9.19
N LEU A 36 9.34 16.42 -10.21
CA LEU A 36 8.36 15.35 -10.26
C LEU A 36 9.02 13.98 -10.39
N LEU A 37 10.02 13.83 -11.28
CA LEU A 37 10.76 12.59 -11.46
C LEU A 37 11.53 12.20 -10.19
N GLN A 38 12.17 13.17 -9.52
CA GLN A 38 12.85 12.95 -8.25
C GLN A 38 11.89 12.44 -7.17
N THR A 39 10.74 13.11 -7.02
CA THR A 39 9.71 12.69 -6.05
C THR A 39 9.18 11.28 -6.37
N GLN A 40 8.97 10.96 -7.65
CA GLN A 40 8.55 9.62 -8.07
C GLN A 40 9.59 8.54 -7.74
N LEU A 41 10.88 8.84 -7.92
CA LEU A 41 11.96 7.92 -7.57
C LEU A 41 12.01 7.68 -6.06
N GLU A 42 11.97 8.74 -5.26
CA GLU A 42 11.96 8.65 -3.79
C GLU A 42 10.77 7.81 -3.29
N LEU A 43 9.56 8.08 -3.81
CA LEU A 43 8.37 7.31 -3.46
C LEU A 43 8.50 5.83 -3.85
N SER A 44 9.15 5.54 -4.97
CA SER A 44 9.37 4.16 -5.44
C SER A 44 10.30 3.41 -4.49
N LEU A 45 11.40 4.05 -4.06
CA LEU A 45 12.34 3.49 -3.10
C LEU A 45 11.69 3.24 -1.73
N VAL A 46 10.93 4.22 -1.23
CA VAL A 46 10.20 4.09 0.03
C VAL A 46 9.19 2.95 -0.04
N ARG A 47 8.43 2.85 -1.15
CA ARG A 47 7.46 1.77 -1.36
C ARG A 47 8.13 0.39 -1.35
N GLU A 48 9.26 0.24 -2.01
CA GLU A 48 10.00 -1.03 -2.04
C GLU A 48 10.48 -1.44 -0.64
N ASP A 49 11.04 -0.50 0.14
CA ASP A 49 11.48 -0.78 1.50
C ASP A 49 10.31 -1.22 2.39
N PHE A 50 9.19 -0.50 2.34
CA PHE A 50 7.98 -0.89 3.08
C PHE A 50 7.49 -2.29 2.71
N GLN A 51 7.48 -2.65 1.42
CA GLN A 51 7.09 -4.00 0.99
C GLN A 51 8.05 -5.07 1.54
N ASN A 52 9.35 -4.78 1.56
CA ASN A 52 10.34 -5.69 2.09
C ASN A 52 10.18 -5.87 3.61
N GLN A 53 9.94 -4.80 4.35
CA GLN A 53 9.68 -4.83 5.78
C GLN A 53 8.40 -5.64 6.10
N LEU A 54 7.30 -5.39 5.37
CA LEU A 54 6.06 -6.14 5.52
C LEU A 54 6.25 -7.63 5.27
N ARG A 55 7.01 -8.00 4.23
CA ARG A 55 7.34 -9.39 3.93
C ARG A 55 8.10 -10.06 5.09
N LYS A 56 9.11 -9.38 5.65
CA LYS A 56 9.87 -9.89 6.80
C LYS A 56 8.99 -10.06 8.03
N LEU A 57 8.12 -9.09 8.31
CA LEU A 57 7.18 -9.16 9.43
C LEU A 57 6.23 -10.35 9.27
N HIS A 58 5.65 -10.52 8.08
CA HIS A 58 4.74 -11.62 7.79
C HIS A 58 5.42 -12.99 7.98
N GLN A 59 6.67 -13.14 7.51
CA GLN A 59 7.44 -14.37 7.74
C GLN A 59 7.73 -14.61 9.22
N ALA A 60 8.04 -13.57 10.00
CA ALA A 60 8.28 -13.70 11.43
C ALA A 60 7.00 -14.13 12.18
N LEU A 61 5.86 -13.52 11.85
CA LEU A 61 4.57 -13.88 12.42
C LEU A 61 4.18 -15.32 12.10
N ASN A 62 4.34 -15.75 10.85
CA ASN A 62 4.03 -17.14 10.47
C ASN A 62 4.89 -18.15 11.24
N ARG A 63 6.19 -17.88 11.39
CA ARG A 63 7.07 -18.74 12.22
C ARG A 63 6.63 -18.80 13.67
N HIS A 64 6.20 -17.67 14.23
CA HIS A 64 5.75 -17.62 15.62
C HIS A 64 4.42 -18.36 15.80
N LEU A 65 3.49 -18.19 14.86
CA LEU A 65 2.22 -18.90 14.84
C LEU A 65 2.43 -20.41 14.70
N ASP A 66 3.32 -20.84 13.80
CA ASP A 66 3.69 -22.25 13.65
C ASP A 66 4.29 -22.83 14.94
N ALA A 67 5.11 -22.05 15.65
CA ALA A 67 5.68 -22.46 16.93
C ALA A 67 4.60 -22.63 18.00
N MET A 68 3.67 -21.68 18.11
CA MET A 68 2.55 -21.78 19.04
C MET A 68 1.64 -22.96 18.72
N ASN A 69 1.33 -23.21 17.44
CA ASN A 69 0.52 -24.36 17.04
C ASN A 69 1.17 -25.68 17.49
N ARG A 70 2.49 -25.82 17.31
CA ARG A 70 3.22 -27.00 17.79
C ARG A 70 3.19 -27.14 19.31
N GLU A 71 3.26 -26.03 20.04
CA GLU A 71 3.15 -26.05 21.50
C GLU A 71 1.76 -26.52 21.94
N VAL A 72 0.70 -25.99 21.31
CA VAL A 72 -0.68 -26.42 21.56
C VAL A 72 -0.87 -27.90 21.23
N ASP A 73 -0.33 -28.37 20.10
CA ASP A 73 -0.38 -29.79 19.72
C ASP A 73 0.33 -30.67 20.76
N ASN A 74 1.50 -30.24 21.26
CA ASN A 74 2.22 -30.95 22.32
C ASN A 74 1.41 -31.03 23.60
N VAL A 75 0.76 -29.94 24.02
CA VAL A 75 -0.13 -29.94 25.21
C VAL A 75 -1.31 -30.88 25.00
N HIS A 76 -1.89 -30.90 23.80
CA HIS A 76 -3.00 -31.80 23.48
C HIS A 76 -2.58 -33.27 23.55
N VAL A 77 -1.42 -33.61 22.95
CA VAL A 77 -0.85 -34.97 23.01
C VAL A 77 -0.54 -35.39 24.45
N VAL A 78 0.10 -34.51 25.24
CA VAL A 78 0.38 -34.79 26.66
C VAL A 78 -0.91 -34.97 27.45
N SER A 79 -1.94 -34.16 27.19
CA SER A 79 -3.23 -34.28 27.87
C SER A 79 -3.90 -35.62 27.56
N ILE A 80 -3.88 -36.08 26.31
CA ILE A 80 -4.38 -37.41 25.93
C ILE A 80 -3.59 -38.50 26.66
N LEU A 81 -2.25 -38.44 26.62
CA LEU A 81 -1.40 -39.42 27.30
C LEU A 81 -1.62 -39.45 28.82
N VAL A 82 -1.81 -38.28 29.45
CA VAL A 82 -2.09 -38.18 30.89
C VAL A 82 -3.45 -38.78 31.23
N VAL A 83 -4.49 -38.54 30.42
CA VAL A 83 -5.83 -39.12 30.62
C VAL A 83 -5.80 -40.64 30.43
N ASP A 84 -5.06 -41.15 29.46
CA ASP A 84 -4.88 -42.59 29.23
C ASP A 84 -4.04 -43.27 30.34
N PHE A 85 -3.14 -42.53 31.00
CA PHE A 85 -2.31 -43.01 32.10
C PHE A 85 -2.92 -42.86 33.50
N VAL A 86 -4.14 -42.34 33.65
CA VAL A 86 -4.83 -42.41 34.95
C VAL A 86 -5.28 -43.86 35.16
N PRO A 87 -4.65 -44.66 36.05
CA PRO A 87 -5.18 -45.96 36.36
C PRO A 87 -6.58 -45.75 36.95
N VAL A 88 -7.56 -46.50 36.45
CA VAL A 88 -8.87 -46.66 37.09
C VAL A 88 -8.66 -47.36 38.43
N ALA A 89 -8.17 -46.60 39.42
CA ALA A 89 -8.08 -47.01 40.80
C ALA A 89 -9.45 -46.76 41.43
N GLY A 90 -10.39 -47.65 41.13
CA GLY A 90 -11.71 -47.62 41.75
C GLY A 90 -12.73 -48.47 41.01
N ASN A 91 -12.91 -49.71 41.47
CA ASN A 91 -14.16 -50.16 42.11
C ASN A 91 -14.31 -51.68 41.96
N SER A 92 -13.75 -52.42 42.93
CA SER A 92 -14.31 -53.73 43.32
C SER A 92 -14.94 -53.54 44.69
N LEU A 93 -16.28 -53.47 44.68
CA LEU A 93 -17.14 -53.78 45.83
C LEU A 93 -17.31 -55.29 45.91
#